data_AF-A0A6I9PRJ8-F1
#
_entry.id   AF-A0A6I9PRJ8-F1
#
_cell.length_a   1.000
_cell.length_b   1.000
_cell.length_c   1.000
_cell.angle_alpha   90.00
_cell.angle_beta   90.00
_cell.angle_gamma   90.00
#
_symmetry.space_group_name_H-M   'P 1'
#
loop_
_entity.id
_entity.type
_entity.pdbx_description
1 polymer ?
#
loop_
_entity_poly.entity_id
_entity_poly.type
_entity_poly.pdbx_seq_one_letter_code
_entity_poly.pdbx_strand_id
1 'polypeptide(L)'
;MACQYECQKMTCEEPFSCPASTPKMLAVSVDGNRKQYRFRQSQRIDEPLFKGPFIMEDSAVTDFVDKVRTNVKCTPGKGTCGTSQWSADRETARRASRLDEEGLEMAVCRHGVLLKALNMFRGEIFAYLLFLETQFQATNVHFYCKDIACKYWPYLEKVAKTMPELRPLLSMQPFLLVMHAEAHSTKCEIVWSGRNLEGAGSTAGEEVEMVNSFLSRCAITTKYMTKSAHNDMLTVHAMGWNRRKQENLHVVLAKRYVKVIGHTIAMLEGETQKMKDTCEELGCPEDKVQQWTTHQATISLSRCPLSSYF
;
A
#
# COMPACT_ATOMS: atom_id res chain seq x y z
N MET A 1 20.29 9.06 -19.75
CA MET A 1 19.06 8.83 -18.97
C MET A 1 18.01 9.91 -19.18
N ALA A 2 18.31 11.21 -19.05
CA ALA A 2 17.35 12.27 -19.36
C ALA A 2 16.78 12.19 -20.80
N CYS A 3 17.64 11.95 -21.80
CA CYS A 3 17.23 11.69 -23.18
C CYS A 3 16.31 10.46 -23.31
N GLN A 4 16.54 9.39 -22.53
CA GLN A 4 15.70 8.20 -22.56
C GLN A 4 14.33 8.45 -21.91
N TYR A 5 14.24 9.29 -20.89
CA TYR A 5 12.97 9.70 -20.29
C TYR A 5 12.16 10.60 -21.21
N GLU A 6 12.79 11.58 -21.84
CA GLU A 6 12.11 12.39 -22.86
C GLU A 6 11.69 11.53 -24.06
N CYS A 7 12.49 10.53 -24.47
CA CYS A 7 12.06 9.51 -25.42
C CYS A 7 10.87 8.69 -24.91
N GLN A 8 10.85 8.29 -23.64
CA GLN A 8 9.73 7.53 -23.06
C GLN A 8 8.43 8.35 -22.99
N LYS A 9 8.52 9.65 -22.69
CA LYS A 9 7.39 10.58 -22.84
C LYS A 9 6.90 10.62 -24.29
N MET A 10 7.83 10.69 -25.26
CA MET A 10 7.48 10.66 -26.69
C MET A 10 6.87 9.31 -27.13
N THR A 11 7.24 8.19 -26.50
CA THR A 11 6.66 6.86 -26.77
C THR A 11 5.43 6.54 -25.93
N CYS A 12 4.90 7.49 -25.15
CA CYS A 12 3.76 7.31 -24.25
C CYS A 12 3.95 6.18 -23.20
N GLU A 13 5.20 5.86 -22.82
CA GLU A 13 5.45 4.92 -21.73
C GLU A 13 5.19 5.62 -20.39
N GLU A 14 4.31 5.04 -19.56
CA GLU A 14 4.05 5.50 -18.19
C GLU A 14 4.84 4.63 -17.19
N PRO A 15 6.04 5.05 -16.73
CA PRO A 15 6.94 4.19 -15.97
C PRO A 15 6.43 3.86 -14.56
N PHE A 16 5.44 4.62 -14.09
CA PHE A 16 4.84 4.53 -12.76
C PHE A 16 3.38 4.05 -12.81
N SER A 17 2.99 3.43 -13.91
CA SER A 17 1.70 2.78 -14.10
C SER A 17 1.87 1.26 -14.11
N CYS A 18 0.93 0.54 -13.51
CA CYS A 18 0.95 -0.92 -13.47
C CYS A 18 -0.14 -1.48 -14.39
N PRO A 19 0.21 -2.13 -15.53
CA PRO A 19 -0.76 -2.67 -16.47
C PRO A 19 -1.75 -3.67 -15.85
N ALA A 20 -1.30 -4.45 -14.86
CA ALA A 20 -2.14 -5.43 -14.16
C ALA A 20 -3.06 -4.82 -13.08
N SER A 21 -3.01 -3.51 -12.87
CA SER A 21 -3.83 -2.81 -11.87
C SER A 21 -4.90 -1.91 -12.49
N THR A 22 -5.08 -1.98 -13.82
CA THR A 22 -6.04 -1.17 -14.58
C THR A 22 -7.15 -2.07 -15.12
N PRO A 23 -8.45 -1.67 -15.05
CA PRO A 23 -8.96 -0.39 -14.55
C PRO A 23 -9.19 -0.35 -13.03
N LYS A 24 -9.04 -1.47 -12.32
CA LYS A 24 -9.28 -1.57 -10.88
C LYS A 24 -8.03 -2.03 -10.15
N MET A 25 -7.53 -1.20 -9.24
CA MET A 25 -6.36 -1.51 -8.44
C MET A 25 -6.79 -2.17 -7.13
N LEU A 26 -6.37 -3.41 -6.89
CA LEU A 26 -6.80 -4.13 -5.69
C LEU A 26 -6.28 -3.48 -4.40
N ALA A 27 -4.99 -3.15 -4.35
CA ALA A 27 -4.37 -2.65 -3.13
C ALA A 27 -3.18 -1.74 -3.44
N VAL A 28 -3.04 -0.67 -2.66
CA VAL A 28 -1.86 0.19 -2.58
C VAL A 28 -1.29 0.12 -1.18
N SER A 29 -0.03 -0.27 -1.07
CA SER A 29 0.73 -0.20 0.18
C SER A 29 1.56 1.06 0.23
N VAL A 30 1.51 1.75 1.37
CA VAL A 30 2.24 2.98 1.59
C VAL A 30 3.13 2.84 2.80
N ASP A 31 4.40 3.24 2.68
CA ASP A 31 5.32 3.26 3.82
C ASP A 31 6.48 4.27 3.70
N GLY A 32 7.01 4.65 4.86
CA GLY A 32 8.07 5.63 5.07
C GLY A 32 9.46 4.99 5.13
N ASN A 33 10.29 5.26 4.12
CA ASN A 33 11.69 4.86 4.15
C ASN A 33 12.59 5.93 4.76
N ARG A 34 12.79 5.85 6.09
CA ARG A 34 13.68 6.75 6.83
C ARG A 34 15.17 6.55 6.56
N LYS A 35 15.57 5.51 5.81
CA LYS A 35 16.97 5.37 5.37
C LYS A 35 17.30 6.35 4.26
N GLN A 36 16.32 6.88 3.52
CA GLN A 36 16.50 7.90 2.49
C GLN A 36 16.65 9.32 3.07
N TYR A 37 17.25 9.48 4.25
CA TYR A 37 17.49 10.80 4.79
C TYR A 37 18.59 11.52 3.99
N ARG A 38 18.51 12.85 3.94
CA ARG A 38 19.52 13.71 3.32
C ARG A 38 20.06 14.72 4.32
N PHE A 39 21.38 14.81 4.41
CA PHE A 39 22.02 15.81 5.25
C PHE A 39 21.81 17.21 4.72
N ARG A 40 21.73 18.16 5.65
CA ARG A 40 21.76 19.57 5.29
C ARG A 40 23.08 19.93 4.61
N GLN A 41 23.00 20.52 3.43
CA GLN A 41 24.13 21.05 2.68
C GLN A 41 23.82 22.47 2.18
N SER A 42 24.85 23.20 1.73
CA SER A 42 24.64 24.51 1.11
C SER A 42 23.71 24.34 -0.09
N GLN A 43 22.63 25.13 -0.13
CA GLN A 43 21.64 25.08 -1.20
C GLN A 43 22.30 25.51 -2.50
N ARG A 44 22.58 24.55 -3.39
CA ARG A 44 22.67 24.85 -4.82
C ARG A 44 21.24 24.84 -5.37
N ILE A 45 20.87 25.93 -6.03
CA ILE A 45 19.57 26.04 -6.72
C ILE A 45 19.71 25.27 -8.04
N ASP A 46 19.57 23.96 -7.95
CA ASP A 46 19.46 23.09 -9.11
C ASP A 46 18.07 22.44 -9.05
N GLU A 47 17.33 22.47 -10.16
CA GLU A 47 16.03 21.79 -10.27
C GLU A 47 16.24 20.32 -10.67
N PRO A 48 15.40 19.39 -10.19
CA PRO A 48 15.47 18.00 -10.63
C PRO A 48 15.08 17.88 -12.11
N LEU A 49 15.73 16.97 -12.81
CA LEU A 49 15.39 16.57 -14.18
C LEU A 49 14.00 15.91 -14.23
N PHE A 50 13.64 15.16 -13.19
CA PHE A 50 12.35 14.47 -13.10
C PHE A 50 11.42 15.20 -12.12
N LYS A 51 10.45 15.96 -12.65
CA LYS A 51 9.46 16.72 -11.87
C LYS A 51 8.10 16.02 -11.85
N GLY A 52 7.73 15.42 -10.71
CA GLY A 52 6.41 14.82 -10.48
C GLY A 52 6.08 13.41 -11.02
N PRO A 53 6.90 12.71 -11.86
CA PRO A 53 6.48 11.39 -12.35
C PRO A 53 6.40 10.38 -11.20
N PHE A 54 7.40 10.42 -10.29
CA PHE A 54 7.50 9.57 -9.11
C PHE A 54 7.42 10.36 -7.82
N ILE A 55 8.40 11.22 -7.57
CA ILE A 55 8.48 12.06 -6.38
C ILE A 55 7.67 13.33 -6.62
N MET A 56 6.73 13.58 -5.72
CA MET A 56 5.81 14.71 -5.76
C MET A 56 6.52 16.02 -5.41
N GLU A 57 6.00 17.13 -5.93
CA GLU A 57 6.58 18.45 -5.68
C GLU A 57 6.46 18.84 -4.21
N ASP A 58 7.58 19.28 -3.63
CA ASP A 58 7.64 19.55 -2.19
C ASP A 58 6.75 20.72 -1.75
N SER A 59 6.53 21.70 -2.63
CA SER A 59 5.58 22.80 -2.41
C SER A 59 4.17 22.26 -2.25
N ALA A 60 3.70 21.45 -3.19
CA ALA A 60 2.37 20.83 -3.13
C ALA A 60 2.17 19.98 -1.86
N VAL A 61 3.20 19.20 -1.47
CA VAL A 61 3.18 18.41 -0.24
C VAL A 61 3.13 19.33 0.99
N THR A 62 3.96 20.37 1.03
CA THR A 62 4.03 21.31 2.15
C THR A 62 2.72 22.07 2.33
N ASP A 63 2.17 22.61 1.25
CA ASP A 63 0.90 23.33 1.23
C ASP A 63 -0.24 22.43 1.73
N PHE A 64 -0.25 21.16 1.32
CA PHE A 64 -1.22 20.19 1.81
C PHE A 64 -1.06 19.90 3.30
N VAL A 65 0.17 19.64 3.76
CA VAL A 65 0.43 19.40 5.20
C VAL A 65 -0.01 20.60 6.04
N ASP A 66 0.29 21.82 5.59
CA ASP A 66 -0.09 23.04 6.32
C ASP A 66 -1.61 23.27 6.28
N LYS A 67 -2.26 22.99 5.16
CA LYS A 67 -3.73 22.98 5.05
C LYS A 67 -4.36 22.01 6.06
N VAL A 68 -3.90 20.77 6.12
CA VAL A 68 -4.42 19.76 7.05
C VAL A 68 -4.21 20.19 8.49
N ARG A 69 -3.03 20.70 8.84
CA ARG A 69 -2.72 21.18 10.20
C ARG A 69 -3.55 22.37 10.63
N THR A 70 -3.87 23.27 9.72
CA THR A 70 -4.65 24.46 10.01
C THR A 70 -6.11 24.09 10.30
N ASN A 71 -6.63 23.07 9.62
CA ASN A 71 -8.03 22.66 9.74
C ASN A 71 -8.26 21.58 10.80
N VAL A 72 -7.28 20.70 11.04
CA VAL A 72 -7.44 19.51 11.88
C VAL A 72 -6.68 19.66 13.19
N LYS A 73 -7.42 19.79 14.30
CA LYS A 73 -6.84 19.85 15.64
C LYS A 73 -6.04 18.59 15.93
N CYS A 74 -4.76 18.74 16.27
CA CYS A 74 -3.91 17.62 16.65
C CYS A 74 -4.30 17.08 18.03
N THR A 75 -4.44 15.76 18.15
CA THR A 75 -4.68 15.08 19.42
C THR A 75 -3.34 14.61 19.97
N PRO A 76 -2.86 15.13 21.12
CA PRO A 76 -1.61 14.65 21.69
C PRO A 76 -1.77 13.21 22.20
N GLY A 77 -0.87 12.31 21.78
CA GLY A 77 -0.85 10.92 22.23
C GLY A 77 0.37 10.16 21.69
N LYS A 78 0.80 9.12 22.42
CA LYS A 78 1.76 8.14 21.88
C LYS A 78 1.00 7.27 20.87
N GLY A 79 1.50 7.16 19.64
CA GLY A 79 0.88 6.39 18.56
C GLY A 79 0.86 4.86 18.78
N THR A 80 1.11 4.36 19.99
CA THR A 80 1.23 2.94 20.26
C THR A 80 -0.11 2.21 20.14
N CYS A 81 -0.07 0.96 19.69
CA CYS A 81 -1.20 0.05 19.63
C CYS A 81 -0.88 -1.24 20.37
N GLY A 82 -1.75 -1.66 21.28
CA GLY A 82 -1.51 -2.84 22.13
C GLY A 82 -0.37 -2.65 23.13
N THR A 83 0.32 -3.74 23.44
CA THR A 83 1.45 -3.80 24.39
C THR A 83 2.80 -3.51 23.73
N SER A 84 2.82 -3.29 22.41
CA SER A 84 4.05 -3.14 21.67
C SER A 84 4.70 -1.76 21.90
N GLN A 85 6.03 -1.74 22.03
CA GLN A 85 6.82 -0.52 22.25
C GLN A 85 7.25 0.17 20.94
N TRP A 86 6.80 -0.34 19.78
CA TRP A 86 7.18 0.18 18.47
C TRP A 86 6.58 1.57 18.25
N SER A 87 7.41 2.49 17.74
CA SER A 87 6.97 3.85 17.43
C SER A 87 6.23 3.86 16.10
N ALA A 88 4.90 3.99 16.14
CA ALA A 88 4.05 4.23 14.98
C ALA A 88 4.14 5.69 14.47
N ASP A 89 3.71 5.91 13.22
CA ASP A 89 3.52 7.27 12.68
C ASP A 89 2.57 8.07 13.57
N ARG A 90 2.72 9.40 13.50
CA ARG A 90 2.06 10.32 14.42
C ARG A 90 1.29 11.38 13.66
N GLU A 91 0.37 12.07 14.32
CA GLU A 91 -0.25 13.25 13.72
C GLU A 91 0.78 14.38 13.49
N THR A 92 1.82 14.44 14.34
CA THR A 92 2.89 15.44 14.25
C THR A 92 4.26 14.87 14.59
N ALA A 93 5.29 15.43 13.94
CA ALA A 93 6.70 15.15 14.19
C ALA A 93 7.51 16.46 14.21
N ARG A 94 8.57 16.48 15.03
CA ARG A 94 9.55 17.57 15.04
C ARG A 94 10.60 17.31 13.96
N ARG A 95 11.05 18.39 13.34
CA ARG A 95 12.13 18.33 12.34
C ARG A 95 13.47 18.10 13.01
N ALA A 96 14.27 17.20 12.47
CA ALA A 96 15.65 16.96 12.85
C ALA A 96 16.54 18.14 12.43
N SER A 97 17.43 18.57 13.32
CA SER A 97 18.23 19.78 13.11
C SER A 97 19.29 19.65 12.00
N ARG A 98 19.78 18.42 11.76
CA ARG A 98 20.89 18.13 10.83
C ARG A 98 20.45 17.60 9.46
N LEU A 99 19.15 17.32 9.31
CA LEU A 99 18.59 16.73 8.10
C LEU A 99 17.75 17.76 7.36
N ASP A 100 17.89 17.78 6.04
CA ASP A 100 16.96 18.53 5.21
C ASP A 100 15.72 17.68 4.93
N GLU A 101 15.94 16.40 4.62
CA GLU A 101 14.93 15.36 4.41
C GLU A 101 15.20 14.21 5.40
N GLU A 102 14.16 13.73 6.07
CA GLU A 102 14.21 12.63 7.05
C GLU A 102 13.89 11.26 6.44
N GLY A 103 13.50 11.22 5.16
CA GLY A 103 13.22 9.99 4.43
C GLY A 103 12.31 10.22 3.23
N LEU A 104 11.81 9.12 2.67
CA LEU A 104 10.92 9.10 1.51
C LEU A 104 9.68 8.26 1.83
N GLU A 105 8.48 8.83 1.78
CA GLU A 105 7.22 8.07 1.86
C GLU A 105 6.83 7.63 0.45
N MET A 106 6.47 6.36 0.25
CA MET A 106 6.18 5.83 -1.09
C MET A 106 4.97 4.91 -1.13
N ALA A 107 4.30 4.91 -2.26
CA ALA A 107 3.13 4.09 -2.58
C ALA A 107 3.46 3.05 -3.66
N VAL A 108 3.07 1.81 -3.41
CA VAL A 108 3.39 0.63 -4.23
C VAL A 108 2.14 -0.21 -4.42
N CYS A 109 1.86 -0.70 -5.63
CA CYS A 109 0.74 -1.62 -5.84
C CYS A 109 1.07 -3.06 -5.39
N ARG A 110 0.07 -3.93 -5.29
CA ARG A 110 0.22 -5.38 -5.00
C ARG A 110 1.19 -6.14 -5.94
N HIS A 111 1.48 -5.60 -7.13
CA HIS A 111 2.45 -6.19 -8.06
C HIS A 111 3.90 -5.77 -7.76
N GLY A 112 4.10 -4.91 -6.76
CA GLY A 112 5.39 -4.34 -6.38
C GLY A 112 5.85 -3.26 -7.36
N VAL A 113 4.96 -2.60 -8.09
CA VAL A 113 5.27 -1.45 -8.95
C VAL A 113 5.17 -0.19 -8.11
N LEU A 114 6.24 0.63 -8.12
CA LEU A 114 6.27 1.96 -7.52
C LEU A 114 5.32 2.88 -8.28
N LEU A 115 4.47 3.61 -7.55
CA LEU A 115 3.46 4.49 -8.16
C LEU A 115 3.81 5.96 -7.92
N LYS A 116 3.90 6.36 -6.65
CA LYS A 116 4.15 7.75 -6.22
C LYS A 116 4.98 7.76 -4.95
N ALA A 117 5.70 8.84 -4.72
CA ALA A 117 6.45 9.06 -3.50
C ALA A 117 6.50 10.55 -3.14
N LEU A 118 6.87 10.87 -1.90
CA LEU A 118 7.12 12.23 -1.46
C LEU A 118 8.29 12.28 -0.47
N ASN A 119 8.94 13.42 -0.41
CA ASN A 119 9.99 13.67 0.56
C ASN A 119 9.41 13.98 1.94
N MET A 120 9.96 13.35 2.97
CA MET A 120 9.60 13.62 4.36
C MET A 120 10.51 14.71 4.93
N PHE A 121 9.96 15.89 5.25
CA PHE A 121 10.72 17.00 5.86
C PHE A 121 10.73 17.00 7.40
N ARG A 122 10.07 16.00 7.97
CA ARG A 122 9.93 15.67 9.38
C ARG A 122 9.48 14.20 9.41
N GLY A 123 9.69 13.48 10.51
CA GLY A 123 9.35 12.06 10.62
C GLY A 123 7.94 11.68 10.16
N GLU A 124 7.63 10.39 10.13
CA GLU A 124 6.37 9.89 9.55
C GLU A 124 5.15 10.53 10.20
N ILE A 125 4.39 11.25 9.38
CA ILE A 125 3.12 11.88 9.79
C ILE A 125 1.97 11.43 8.90
N PHE A 126 0.78 11.33 9.48
CA PHE A 126 -0.42 10.92 8.74
C PHE A 126 -0.73 11.83 7.53
N ALA A 127 -0.31 13.10 7.57
CA ALA A 127 -0.53 14.01 6.45
C ALA A 127 0.20 13.58 5.17
N TYR A 128 1.33 12.86 5.27
CA TYR A 128 2.01 12.29 4.10
C TYR A 128 1.24 11.13 3.50
N LEU A 129 0.75 10.23 4.35
CA LEU A 129 -0.14 9.14 3.94
C LEU A 129 -1.38 9.69 3.24
N LEU A 130 -2.00 10.69 3.85
CA LEU A 130 -3.19 11.34 3.33
C LEU A 130 -2.92 12.01 1.98
N PHE A 131 -1.79 12.70 1.82
CA PHE A 131 -1.40 13.28 0.53
C PHE A 131 -1.26 12.20 -0.54
N LEU A 132 -0.57 11.09 -0.24
CA LEU A 132 -0.44 9.99 -1.20
C LEU A 132 -1.79 9.36 -1.55
N GLU A 133 -2.69 9.17 -0.58
CA GLU A 133 -4.03 8.64 -0.82
C GLU A 133 -4.83 9.52 -1.81
N THR A 134 -4.68 10.85 -1.74
CA THR A 134 -5.33 11.76 -2.72
C THR A 134 -4.88 11.53 -4.16
N GLN A 135 -3.67 11.01 -4.37
CA GLN A 135 -3.16 10.72 -5.71
C GLN A 135 -3.84 9.51 -6.36
N PHE A 136 -4.61 8.73 -5.59
CA PHE A 136 -5.26 7.51 -6.05
C PHE A 136 -6.79 7.57 -6.05
N GLN A 137 -7.38 8.73 -5.78
CA GLN A 137 -8.84 8.93 -5.80
C GLN A 137 -9.47 8.52 -7.14
N ALA A 138 -8.79 8.81 -8.26
CA ALA A 138 -9.28 8.48 -9.59
C ALA A 138 -9.01 7.02 -10.01
N THR A 139 -8.19 6.28 -9.26
CA THR A 139 -7.62 4.98 -9.67
C THR A 139 -8.45 3.77 -9.22
N ASN A 140 -9.65 4.00 -8.67
CA ASN A 140 -10.55 2.96 -8.15
C ASN A 140 -9.81 1.90 -7.31
N VAL A 141 -9.00 2.37 -6.35
CA VAL A 141 -8.26 1.52 -5.41
C VAL A 141 -9.23 0.90 -4.42
N HIS A 142 -9.16 -0.41 -4.22
CA HIS A 142 -10.02 -1.08 -3.25
C HIS A 142 -9.45 -1.04 -1.83
N PHE A 143 -8.18 -1.41 -1.62
CA PHE A 143 -7.54 -1.40 -0.30
C PHE A 143 -6.40 -0.39 -0.19
N TYR A 144 -6.35 0.33 0.92
CA TYR A 144 -5.23 1.20 1.31
C TYR A 144 -4.48 0.56 2.48
N CYS A 145 -3.27 0.09 2.21
CA CYS A 145 -2.51 -0.78 3.08
C CYS A 145 -1.43 0.00 3.84
N LYS A 146 -1.43 -0.10 5.18
CA LYS A 146 -0.42 0.52 6.07
C LYS A 146 -0.34 -0.21 7.41
N ASP A 147 0.85 -0.26 7.99
CA ASP A 147 1.14 -0.90 9.29
C ASP A 147 0.36 -0.31 10.46
N ILE A 148 -0.18 0.89 10.27
CA ILE A 148 -0.89 1.63 11.28
C ILE A 148 -2.30 2.00 10.83
N ALA A 149 -2.90 1.20 9.93
CA ALA A 149 -4.26 1.41 9.43
C ALA A 149 -5.27 1.66 10.57
N CYS A 150 -5.14 0.94 11.69
CA CYS A 150 -5.99 1.11 12.88
C CYS A 150 -5.91 2.49 13.56
N LYS A 151 -4.86 3.27 13.32
CA LYS A 151 -4.69 4.65 13.80
C LYS A 151 -4.96 5.67 12.70
N TYR A 152 -4.50 5.36 11.50
CA TYR A 152 -4.67 6.20 10.33
C TYR A 152 -6.14 6.36 9.93
N TRP A 153 -6.92 5.27 9.91
CA TRP A 153 -8.30 5.33 9.43
C TRP A 153 -9.23 6.17 10.31
N PRO A 154 -9.23 6.02 11.65
CA PRO A 154 -9.99 6.92 12.52
C PRO A 154 -9.56 8.40 12.38
N TYR A 155 -8.27 8.64 12.09
CA TYR A 155 -7.78 9.97 11.77
C TYR A 155 -8.36 10.48 10.45
N LEU A 156 -8.36 9.68 9.38
CA LEU A 156 -8.96 10.01 8.10
C LEU A 156 -10.46 10.34 8.24
N GLU A 157 -11.22 9.56 9.01
CA GLU A 157 -12.64 9.85 9.29
C GLU A 157 -12.84 11.22 9.96
N LYS A 158 -11.95 11.58 10.90
CA LYS A 158 -11.97 12.89 11.57
C LYS A 158 -11.62 14.02 10.59
N VAL A 159 -10.61 13.80 9.75
CA VAL A 159 -10.20 14.75 8.70
C VAL A 159 -11.35 14.97 7.72
N ALA A 160 -11.97 13.91 7.22
CA ALA A 160 -13.07 13.97 6.25
C ALA A 160 -14.32 14.70 6.78
N LYS A 161 -14.55 14.73 8.10
CA LYS A 161 -15.60 15.55 8.73
C LYS A 161 -15.30 17.04 8.66
N THR A 162 -14.03 17.41 8.73
CA THR A 162 -13.58 18.81 8.77
C THR A 162 -13.23 19.35 7.38
N MET A 163 -12.78 18.46 6.49
CA MET A 163 -12.36 18.73 5.12
C MET A 163 -13.18 17.82 4.18
N PRO A 164 -14.42 18.23 3.81
CA PRO A 164 -15.34 17.40 3.02
C PRO A 164 -14.78 16.97 1.66
N GLU A 165 -13.85 17.74 1.08
CA GLU A 165 -13.16 17.40 -0.16
C GLU A 165 -12.33 16.12 -0.07
N LEU A 166 -11.96 15.69 1.15
CA LEU A 166 -11.22 14.45 1.40
C LEU A 166 -12.13 13.26 1.72
N ARG A 167 -13.45 13.47 1.82
CA ARG A 167 -14.43 12.40 2.03
C ARG A 167 -14.37 11.27 0.98
N PRO A 168 -14.08 11.51 -0.31
CA PRO A 168 -13.93 10.44 -1.29
C PRO A 168 -12.84 9.41 -0.93
N LEU A 169 -11.83 9.77 -0.14
CA LEU A 169 -10.79 8.83 0.30
C LEU A 169 -11.38 7.65 1.09
N LEU A 170 -12.46 7.87 1.85
CA LEU A 170 -13.16 6.84 2.60
C LEU A 170 -13.85 5.78 1.73
N SER A 171 -13.82 5.91 0.39
CA SER A 171 -14.28 4.85 -0.51
C SER A 171 -13.29 3.67 -0.57
N MET A 172 -12.00 3.91 -0.30
CA MET A 172 -11.03 2.84 -0.12
C MET A 172 -11.33 2.09 1.19
N GLN A 173 -10.86 0.86 1.31
CA GLN A 173 -10.96 0.08 2.54
C GLN A 173 -9.62 0.07 3.26
N PRO A 174 -9.62 0.25 4.60
CA PRO A 174 -8.39 0.16 5.37
C PRO A 174 -7.85 -1.27 5.35
N PHE A 175 -6.54 -1.43 5.22
CA PHE A 175 -5.90 -2.73 5.24
C PHE A 175 -4.66 -2.68 6.15
N LEU A 176 -4.70 -3.38 7.27
CA LEU A 176 -3.52 -3.59 8.12
C LEU A 176 -2.71 -4.74 7.53
N LEU A 177 -1.41 -4.51 7.31
CA LEU A 177 -0.53 -5.51 6.70
C LEU A 177 -0.55 -6.81 7.51
N VAL A 178 -0.58 -7.95 6.83
CA VAL A 178 -0.85 -9.24 7.48
C VAL A 178 0.22 -9.60 8.51
N MET A 179 1.50 -9.33 8.23
CA MET A 179 2.57 -9.62 9.20
C MET A 179 2.59 -8.59 10.33
N HIS A 180 2.30 -7.33 10.03
CA HIS A 180 2.28 -6.26 11.03
C HIS A 180 1.08 -6.38 11.98
N ALA A 181 -0.05 -6.93 11.53
CA ALA A 181 -1.25 -7.10 12.36
C ALA A 181 -0.97 -7.91 13.64
N GLU A 182 -0.09 -8.90 13.58
CA GLU A 182 0.33 -9.74 14.71
C GLU A 182 1.06 -8.92 15.81
N ALA A 183 1.68 -7.79 15.44
CA ALA A 183 2.36 -6.89 16.38
C ALA A 183 1.40 -5.87 17.04
N HIS A 184 0.13 -5.88 16.65
CA HIS A 184 -0.90 -5.01 17.22
C HIS A 184 -1.72 -5.74 18.29
N SER A 185 -2.64 -5.02 18.95
CA SER A 185 -3.61 -5.68 19.83
C SER A 185 -4.46 -6.67 19.04
N THR A 186 -4.90 -7.75 19.69
CA THR A 186 -5.80 -8.76 19.09
C THR A 186 -7.06 -8.14 18.48
N LYS A 187 -7.60 -7.07 19.09
CA LYS A 187 -8.72 -6.31 18.52
C LYS A 187 -8.37 -5.72 17.15
N CYS A 188 -7.16 -5.20 17.00
CA CYS A 188 -6.71 -4.62 15.74
C CYS A 188 -6.48 -5.69 14.67
N GLU A 189 -5.90 -6.82 15.06
CA GLU A 189 -5.74 -7.97 14.17
C GLU A 189 -7.10 -8.44 13.64
N ILE A 190 -8.09 -8.64 14.52
CA ILE A 190 -9.42 -9.09 14.10
C ILE A 190 -10.09 -8.09 13.14
N VAL A 191 -10.07 -6.80 13.47
CA VAL A 191 -10.84 -5.78 12.74
C VAL A 191 -10.16 -5.29 11.47
N TRP A 192 -8.83 -5.13 11.48
CA TRP A 192 -8.12 -4.42 10.42
C TRP A 192 -7.21 -5.32 9.60
N SER A 193 -6.85 -6.52 10.08
CA SER A 193 -5.95 -7.41 9.35
C SER A 193 -6.51 -7.73 7.97
N GLY A 194 -5.69 -7.53 6.94
CA GLY A 194 -6.03 -7.89 5.58
C GLY A 194 -6.44 -9.35 5.39
N ARG A 195 -6.04 -10.26 6.29
CA ARG A 195 -6.45 -11.66 6.29
C ARG A 195 -7.96 -11.84 6.49
N ASN A 196 -8.58 -10.92 7.23
CA ASN A 196 -10.00 -10.99 7.61
C ASN A 196 -10.89 -10.14 6.68
N LEU A 197 -10.31 -9.45 5.70
CA LEU A 197 -11.04 -8.58 4.79
C LEU A 197 -11.49 -9.34 3.55
N GLU A 198 -12.80 -9.34 3.31
CA GLU A 198 -13.38 -9.94 2.11
C GLU A 198 -12.83 -9.25 0.85
N GLY A 199 -12.47 -10.04 -0.17
CA GLY A 199 -11.90 -9.53 -1.42
C GLY A 199 -10.39 -9.25 -1.37
N ALA A 200 -9.74 -9.30 -0.20
CA ALA A 200 -8.27 -9.17 -0.09
C ALA A 200 -7.53 -10.33 -0.78
N GLY A 201 -8.12 -11.52 -0.78
CA GLY A 201 -7.48 -12.74 -1.27
C GLY A 201 -6.15 -13.00 -0.55
N SER A 202 -5.13 -13.42 -1.29
CA SER A 202 -3.77 -13.65 -0.75
C SER A 202 -2.89 -12.39 -0.69
N THR A 203 -3.50 -11.21 -0.57
CA THR A 203 -2.74 -9.96 -0.43
C THR A 203 -2.14 -9.89 0.97
N ALA A 204 -0.83 -9.61 1.05
CA ALA A 204 -0.16 -9.38 2.33
C ALA A 204 0.01 -7.88 2.62
N GLY A 205 0.17 -7.08 1.56
CA GLY A 205 0.43 -5.64 1.62
C GLY A 205 1.89 -5.27 1.96
N GLU A 206 2.78 -6.26 2.06
CA GLU A 206 4.22 -6.12 2.35
C GLU A 206 5.06 -5.69 1.12
N GLU A 207 4.42 -5.34 0.01
CA GLU A 207 5.11 -4.98 -1.23
C GLU A 207 5.98 -3.73 -1.08
N VAL A 208 5.55 -2.78 -0.24
CA VAL A 208 6.32 -1.57 0.03
C VAL A 208 7.61 -1.84 0.79
N GLU A 209 7.62 -2.81 1.71
CA GLU A 209 8.84 -3.21 2.44
C GLU A 209 9.92 -3.80 1.52
N MET A 210 9.52 -4.58 0.52
CA MET A 210 10.45 -5.08 -0.50
C MET A 210 11.10 -3.93 -1.28
N VAL A 211 10.32 -2.90 -1.60
CA VAL A 211 10.81 -1.73 -2.33
C VAL A 211 11.66 -0.82 -1.44
N ASN A 212 11.26 -0.63 -0.19
CA ASN A 212 12.04 0.04 0.84
C ASN A 212 13.43 -0.58 0.95
N SER A 213 13.51 -1.91 1.02
CA SER A 213 14.79 -2.63 1.02
C SER A 213 15.63 -2.35 -0.23
N PHE A 214 15.03 -2.35 -1.42
CA PHE A 214 15.72 -2.03 -2.67
C PHE A 214 16.27 -0.61 -2.69
N LEU A 215 15.42 0.40 -2.44
CA LEU A 215 15.83 1.81 -2.48
C LEU A 215 16.81 2.15 -1.35
N SER A 216 16.73 1.50 -0.19
CA SER A 216 17.66 1.70 0.93
C SER A 216 19.13 1.51 0.54
N ARG A 217 19.41 0.72 -0.50
CA ARG A 217 20.78 0.53 -1.02
C ARG A 217 21.35 1.80 -1.63
N CYS A 218 20.49 2.70 -2.12
CA CYS A 218 20.86 3.99 -2.67
C CYS A 218 21.17 5.04 -1.60
N ALA A 219 20.72 4.84 -0.36
CA ALA A 219 20.86 5.84 0.70
C ALA A 219 22.33 6.22 0.99
N ILE A 220 23.24 5.25 0.87
CA ILE A 220 24.66 5.44 1.17
C ILE A 220 25.30 6.49 0.26
N THR A 221 24.94 6.50 -1.03
CA THR A 221 25.51 7.40 -2.03
C THR A 221 24.68 8.67 -2.21
N THR A 222 23.41 8.66 -1.85
CA THR A 222 22.48 9.77 -2.11
C THR A 222 22.30 10.75 -0.95
N LYS A 223 22.63 10.37 0.29
CA LYS A 223 22.44 11.20 1.49
C LYS A 223 23.25 12.52 1.53
N TYR A 224 24.27 12.62 0.68
CA TYR A 224 25.12 13.82 0.52
C TYR A 224 24.97 14.49 -0.85
N MET A 225 24.01 14.05 -1.67
CA MET A 225 23.74 14.69 -2.96
C MET A 225 23.01 16.02 -2.76
N THR A 226 23.04 16.87 -3.79
CA THR A 226 22.07 17.97 -3.88
C THR A 226 20.65 17.40 -3.96
N LYS A 227 19.66 18.19 -3.58
CA LYS A 227 18.25 17.76 -3.58
C LYS A 227 17.76 17.28 -4.95
N SER A 228 18.08 18.03 -6.00
CA SER A 228 17.76 17.66 -7.38
C SER A 228 18.38 16.33 -7.77
N ALA A 229 19.69 16.18 -7.56
CA ALA A 229 20.39 14.94 -7.86
C ALA A 229 19.86 13.76 -7.04
N HIS A 230 19.52 13.97 -5.75
CA HIS A 230 18.91 12.95 -4.90
C HIS A 230 17.58 12.45 -5.49
N ASN A 231 16.66 13.36 -5.82
CA ASN A 231 15.37 13.03 -6.42
C ASN A 231 15.52 12.32 -7.76
N ASP A 232 16.43 12.80 -8.61
CA ASP A 232 16.66 12.22 -9.93
C ASP A 232 17.24 10.80 -9.83
N MET A 233 18.20 10.59 -8.93
CA MET A 233 18.83 9.29 -8.69
C MET A 233 17.78 8.27 -8.22
N LEU A 234 16.95 8.65 -7.25
CA LEU A 234 15.86 7.79 -6.75
C LEU A 234 14.83 7.50 -7.84
N THR A 235 14.45 8.50 -8.64
CA THR A 235 13.50 8.32 -9.75
C THR A 235 14.04 7.36 -10.80
N VAL A 236 15.31 7.48 -11.18
CA VAL A 236 15.97 6.55 -12.11
C VAL A 236 15.95 5.11 -11.57
N HIS A 237 16.28 4.90 -10.30
CA HIS A 237 16.25 3.58 -9.69
C HIS A 237 14.83 3.01 -9.64
N ALA A 238 13.84 3.85 -9.35
CA ALA A 238 12.43 3.49 -9.35
C ALA A 238 11.95 3.10 -10.76
N MET A 239 12.31 3.85 -11.80
CA MET A 239 12.03 3.49 -13.20
C MET A 239 12.65 2.14 -13.57
N GLY A 240 13.91 1.91 -13.19
CA GLY A 240 14.59 0.64 -13.44
C GLY A 240 13.93 -0.54 -12.71
N TRP A 241 13.46 -0.33 -11.48
CA TRP A 241 12.68 -1.32 -10.74
C TRP A 241 11.36 -1.64 -11.43
N ASN A 242 10.59 -0.61 -11.81
CA ASN A 242 9.31 -0.77 -12.47
C ASN A 242 9.43 -1.44 -13.83
N ARG A 243 10.43 -1.07 -14.63
CA ARG A 243 10.71 -1.73 -15.92
C ARG A 243 10.89 -3.23 -15.74
N ARG A 244 11.74 -3.66 -14.79
CA ARG A 244 11.93 -5.10 -14.48
C ARG A 244 10.65 -5.78 -14.01
N LYS A 245 9.80 -5.07 -13.24
CA LYS A 245 8.50 -5.59 -12.80
C LYS A 245 7.54 -5.78 -13.97
N GLN A 246 7.48 -4.82 -14.88
CA GLN A 246 6.65 -4.86 -16.09
C GLN A 246 7.11 -5.97 -17.04
N GLU A 247 8.40 -6.07 -17.33
CA GLU A 247 8.98 -7.10 -18.20
C GLU A 247 8.69 -8.52 -17.69
N ASN A 248 8.71 -8.73 -16.36
CA ASN A 248 8.46 -10.03 -15.76
C ASN A 248 7.02 -10.26 -15.31
N LEU A 249 6.11 -9.30 -15.53
CA LEU A 249 4.77 -9.30 -14.94
C LEU A 249 3.98 -10.54 -15.38
N HIS A 250 4.02 -10.86 -16.67
CA HIS A 250 3.34 -12.02 -17.24
C HIS A 250 3.79 -13.35 -16.61
N VAL A 251 5.10 -13.54 -16.42
CA VAL A 251 5.67 -14.74 -15.76
C VAL A 251 5.21 -14.84 -14.31
N VAL A 252 5.26 -13.72 -13.57
CA VAL A 252 4.87 -13.68 -12.15
C VAL A 252 3.38 -13.97 -11.99
N LEU A 253 2.53 -13.38 -12.82
CA LEU A 253 1.08 -13.60 -12.78
C LEU A 253 0.72 -15.04 -13.13
N ALA A 254 1.32 -15.62 -14.18
CA ALA A 254 1.10 -17.01 -14.54
C ALA A 254 1.50 -17.97 -13.40
N LYS A 255 2.68 -17.77 -12.80
CA LYS A 255 3.13 -18.57 -11.65
C LYS A 255 2.20 -18.43 -10.44
N ARG A 256 1.73 -17.20 -10.15
CA ARG A 256 0.77 -16.95 -9.06
C ARG A 256 -0.55 -17.66 -9.34
N TYR A 257 -1.05 -17.62 -10.57
CA TYR A 257 -2.30 -18.28 -10.96
C TYR A 257 -2.23 -19.80 -10.76
N VAL A 258 -1.18 -20.45 -11.28
CA VAL A 258 -0.97 -21.90 -11.10
C VAL A 258 -0.84 -22.25 -9.62
N LYS A 259 -0.09 -21.46 -8.84
CA LYS A 259 0.05 -21.68 -7.39
C LYS A 259 -1.28 -21.58 -6.66
N VAL A 260 -2.11 -20.57 -6.99
CA VAL A 260 -3.41 -20.37 -6.37
C VAL A 260 -4.36 -21.51 -6.72
N ILE A 261 -4.40 -21.97 -7.98
CA ILE A 261 -5.19 -23.14 -8.37
C ILE A 261 -4.75 -24.37 -7.58
N GLY A 262 -3.45 -24.68 -7.58
CA GLY A 262 -2.94 -25.86 -6.87
C GLY A 262 -3.27 -25.82 -5.37
N HIS A 263 -3.12 -24.66 -4.73
CA HIS A 263 -3.51 -24.48 -3.33
C HIS A 263 -5.02 -24.64 -3.11
N THR A 264 -5.84 -24.13 -4.04
CA THR A 264 -7.31 -24.23 -3.95
C THR A 264 -7.76 -25.69 -4.07
N ILE A 265 -7.18 -26.44 -5.02
CA ILE A 265 -7.46 -27.88 -5.17
C ILE A 265 -7.08 -28.63 -3.89
N ALA A 266 -5.87 -28.43 -3.39
CA ALA A 266 -5.41 -29.11 -2.17
C ALA A 266 -6.28 -28.76 -0.94
N MET A 267 -6.73 -27.51 -0.83
CA MET A 267 -7.64 -27.09 0.24
C MET A 267 -9.00 -27.80 0.12
N LEU A 268 -9.59 -27.82 -1.07
CA LEU A 268 -10.88 -28.48 -1.33
C LEU A 268 -10.82 -29.98 -1.10
N GLU A 269 -9.73 -30.64 -1.51
CA GLU A 269 -9.50 -32.06 -1.23
C GLU A 269 -9.40 -32.32 0.27
N GLY A 270 -8.66 -31.48 1.00
CA GLY A 270 -8.54 -31.59 2.46
C GLY A 270 -9.86 -31.35 3.20
N GLU A 271 -10.67 -30.37 2.77
CA GLU A 271 -12.01 -30.14 3.33
C GLU A 271 -12.98 -31.27 3.00
N THR A 272 -12.91 -31.79 1.77
CA THR A 272 -13.71 -32.96 1.35
C THR A 272 -13.37 -34.18 2.20
N GLN A 273 -12.08 -34.41 2.47
CA GLN A 273 -11.66 -35.52 3.32
C GLN A 273 -12.14 -35.33 4.76
N LYS A 274 -11.92 -34.16 5.36
CA LYS A 274 -12.44 -33.85 6.71
C LYS A 274 -13.94 -34.02 6.82
N MET A 275 -14.69 -33.62 5.78
CA MET A 275 -16.12 -33.81 5.73
C MET A 275 -16.49 -35.30 5.72
N LYS A 276 -15.80 -36.13 4.92
CA LYS A 276 -15.98 -37.58 4.91
C LYS A 276 -15.69 -38.20 6.28
N ASP A 277 -14.53 -37.88 6.87
CA ASP A 277 -14.13 -38.38 8.19
C ASP A 277 -15.19 -38.03 9.25
N THR A 278 -15.69 -36.79 9.23
CA THR A 278 -16.74 -36.33 10.16
C THR A 278 -18.07 -37.06 9.92
N CYS A 279 -18.40 -37.37 8.65
CA CYS A 279 -19.62 -38.11 8.34
C CYS A 279 -19.54 -39.56 8.79
N GLU A 280 -18.37 -40.20 8.64
CA GLU A 280 -18.10 -41.54 9.17
C GLU A 280 -18.21 -41.55 10.70
N GLU A 281 -17.59 -40.59 11.40
CA GLU A 281 -17.66 -40.45 12.86
C GLU A 281 -19.10 -40.27 13.38
N LEU A 282 -19.93 -39.50 12.66
CA LEU A 282 -21.31 -39.20 13.03
C LEU A 282 -22.33 -40.23 12.51
N GLY A 283 -21.89 -41.23 11.73
CA GLY A 283 -22.79 -42.17 11.05
C GLY A 283 -23.75 -41.49 10.07
N CYS A 284 -23.35 -40.35 9.50
CA CYS A 284 -24.14 -39.60 8.55
C CYS A 284 -24.02 -40.22 7.15
N PRO A 285 -25.13 -40.61 6.52
CA PRO A 285 -25.08 -41.19 5.18
C PRO A 285 -24.74 -40.12 4.12
N GLU A 286 -23.98 -40.53 3.10
CA GLU A 286 -23.36 -39.65 2.10
C GLU A 286 -24.39 -38.88 1.23
N ASP A 287 -25.60 -39.45 1.08
CA ASP A 287 -26.73 -38.85 0.37
C ASP A 287 -27.27 -37.59 1.05
N LYS A 288 -27.30 -37.57 2.39
CA LYS A 288 -27.71 -36.39 3.16
C LYS A 288 -26.70 -35.25 3.06
N VAL A 289 -25.41 -35.58 3.03
CA VAL A 289 -24.33 -34.60 2.87
C VAL A 289 -24.44 -33.93 1.50
N GLN A 290 -24.63 -34.71 0.44
CA GLN A 290 -24.85 -34.17 -0.91
C GLN A 290 -26.09 -33.26 -0.99
N GLN A 291 -27.18 -33.63 -0.33
CA GLN A 291 -28.37 -32.77 -0.25
C GLN A 291 -28.07 -31.44 0.46
N TRP A 292 -27.35 -31.46 1.58
CA TRP A 292 -26.96 -30.24 2.30
C TRP A 292 -26.04 -29.34 1.49
N THR A 293 -25.03 -29.91 0.82
CA THR A 293 -24.10 -29.17 -0.03
C THR A 293 -24.83 -28.52 -1.22
N THR A 294 -25.77 -29.24 -1.84
CA THR A 294 -26.59 -28.72 -2.95
C THR A 294 -27.51 -27.59 -2.47
N HIS A 295 -28.10 -27.74 -1.29
CA HIS A 295 -28.94 -26.71 -0.67
C HIS A 295 -28.12 -25.45 -0.33
N GLN A 296 -26.93 -25.61 0.24
CA GLN A 296 -26.00 -24.51 0.51
C GLN A 296 -25.53 -23.81 -0.77
N ALA A 297 -25.16 -24.56 -1.81
CA ALA A 297 -24.75 -23.99 -3.09
C ALA A 297 -25.86 -23.12 -3.69
N THR A 298 -27.12 -23.58 -3.62
CA THR A 298 -28.29 -22.84 -4.06
C THR A 298 -28.48 -21.54 -3.27
N ILE A 299 -28.30 -21.59 -1.94
CA ILE A 299 -28.37 -20.40 -1.07
C ILE A 299 -27.23 -19.42 -1.38
N SER A 300 -26.00 -19.90 -1.53
CA SER A 300 -24.83 -19.07 -1.84
C SER A 300 -24.96 -18.40 -3.21
N LEU A 301 -25.44 -19.11 -4.23
CA LEU A 301 -25.73 -18.54 -5.56
C LEU A 301 -26.83 -17.48 -5.50
N SER A 302 -27.87 -17.67 -4.68
CA SER A 302 -28.93 -16.66 -4.49
C SER A 302 -28.48 -15.41 -3.72
N ARG A 303 -27.36 -15.49 -2.99
CA ARG A 303 -26.79 -14.40 -2.18
C ARG A 303 -25.55 -13.76 -2.78
N CYS A 304 -24.99 -14.31 -3.86
CA CYS A 304 -23.77 -13.82 -4.49
C CYS A 304 -24.08 -12.59 -5.38
N PRO A 305 -23.60 -11.38 -5.05
CA PRO A 305 -23.84 -10.17 -5.84
C PRO A 305 -23.23 -10.19 -7.25
N LEU A 306 -22.46 -11.23 -7.57
CA LEU A 306 -21.72 -11.37 -8.82
C LEU A 306 -22.41 -12.29 -9.85
N SER A 307 -23.58 -12.87 -9.55
CA SER A 307 -24.31 -13.73 -10.50
C SER A 307 -24.89 -12.96 -11.70
N SER A 308 -24.85 -11.62 -11.69
CA SER A 308 -25.30 -10.78 -12.80
C SER A 308 -24.20 -10.40 -13.79
N TYR A 309 -22.98 -10.95 -13.62
CA TYR A 309 -21.81 -10.65 -14.48
C TYR A 309 -21.27 -11.87 -15.24
N PHE A 310 -22.02 -12.97 -15.28
CA PHE A 310 -21.81 -14.10 -16.19
C PHE A 310 -23.12 -14.50 -16.86
#